data_AF-A0A135VZF8-F1
#
_entry.id   AF-A0A135VZF8-F1
#
_cell.length_a   1.000
_cell.length_b   1.000
_cell.length_c   1.000
_cell.angle_alpha   90.00
_cell.angle_beta   90.00
_cell.angle_gamma   90.00
#
_symmetry.space_group_name_H-M   'P 1'
#
loop_
_entity.id
_entity.type
_entity.pdbx_description
1 polymer ?
#
loop_
_entity_poly.entity_id
_entity_poly.type
_entity_poly.pdbx_seq_one_letter_code
_entity_poly.pdbx_strand_id
1 'polypeptide(L)'
;MDRSEEKWLRQEWLSDARGLTSWANYQPLAHPILLAVRHSHREPVKTLDEMVDRRITELGHEMGKEFGRRLPIGRRVIIRHSRIRRCRETAEDLADGIHEMGGKIRQLEELGILVGPRVHDAEIWSNVGVDGIEVAKFVNDYADGRFDESRIESFEIYRERLIEGTIGALNTAQPGDLYVYVTHDAFLLMAKRAYLGRAVVDADRPCRQAPVSGGLEPFKNARGHLPVRGRSHY
;
A
#
# COMPACT_ATOMS: atom_id res chain seq x y z
N MET A 1 -8.67 18.69 21.87
CA MET A 1 -8.40 17.76 20.76
C MET A 1 -6.90 17.66 20.64
N ASP A 2 -6.33 16.46 20.63
CA ASP A 2 -4.88 16.30 20.39
C ASP A 2 -4.56 16.80 18.97
N ARG A 3 -3.39 17.43 18.78
CA ARG A 3 -2.94 17.90 17.45
C ARG A 3 -2.86 16.75 16.44
N SER A 4 -2.53 15.54 16.89
CA SER A 4 -2.50 14.34 16.06
C SER A 4 -3.90 13.95 15.54
N GLU A 5 -4.90 14.06 16.41
CA GLU A 5 -6.31 13.77 16.11
C GLU A 5 -6.89 14.74 15.07
N GLU A 6 -6.60 16.04 15.22
CA GLU A 6 -7.01 17.06 14.25
C GLU A 6 -6.39 16.80 12.87
N LYS A 7 -5.09 16.46 12.82
CA LYS A 7 -4.42 16.09 11.56
C LYS A 7 -5.07 14.86 10.94
N TRP A 8 -5.28 13.81 11.72
CA TRP A 8 -5.90 12.56 11.26
C TRP A 8 -7.28 12.75 10.61
N LEU A 9 -8.12 13.63 11.18
CA LEU A 9 -9.44 13.91 10.63
C LEU A 9 -9.40 14.77 9.35
N ARG A 10 -8.39 15.65 9.22
CA ARG A 10 -8.27 16.59 8.10
C ARG A 10 -7.60 16.01 6.85
N GLN A 11 -6.74 15.00 6.99
CA GLN A 11 -6.10 14.41 5.82
C GLN A 11 -7.13 13.61 4.99
N GLU A 12 -7.39 14.05 3.75
CA GLU A 12 -8.31 13.35 2.84
C GLU A 12 -7.81 11.95 2.49
N TRP A 13 -6.49 11.79 2.31
CA TRP A 13 -5.87 10.51 1.96
C TRP A 13 -5.98 9.42 3.04
N LEU A 14 -6.43 9.79 4.24
CA LEU A 14 -6.71 8.86 5.35
C LEU A 14 -8.16 8.35 5.38
N SER A 15 -8.98 8.63 4.36
CA SER A 15 -10.37 8.16 4.29
C SER A 15 -10.49 6.63 4.43
N ASP A 16 -9.70 5.89 3.65
CA ASP A 16 -9.65 4.43 3.71
C ASP A 16 -9.17 3.94 5.08
N ALA A 17 -8.14 4.59 5.64
CA ALA A 17 -7.58 4.26 6.93
C ALA A 17 -8.61 4.43 8.06
N ARG A 18 -9.37 5.51 8.04
CA ARG A 18 -10.50 5.74 8.95
C ARG A 18 -11.56 4.65 8.82
N GLY A 19 -11.95 4.34 7.58
CA GLY A 19 -12.91 3.25 7.30
C GLY A 19 -12.44 1.90 7.86
N LEU A 20 -11.18 1.54 7.62
CA LEU A 20 -10.57 0.29 8.12
C LEU A 20 -10.55 0.24 9.65
N THR A 21 -10.09 1.30 10.31
CA THR A 21 -10.06 1.34 11.79
C THR A 21 -11.47 1.26 12.38
N SER A 22 -12.44 1.96 11.79
CA SER A 22 -13.83 1.88 12.23
C SER A 22 -14.37 0.46 12.07
N TRP A 23 -14.25 -0.11 10.87
CA TRP A 23 -14.67 -1.48 10.58
C TRP A 23 -14.05 -2.51 11.54
N ALA A 24 -12.74 -2.42 11.78
CA ALA A 24 -12.00 -3.34 12.65
C ALA A 24 -12.48 -3.30 14.11
N ASN A 25 -12.85 -2.11 14.61
CA ASN A 25 -13.41 -1.95 15.96
C ASN A 25 -14.81 -2.55 16.13
N TYR A 26 -15.58 -2.67 15.04
CA TYR A 26 -16.91 -3.29 15.06
C TYR A 26 -16.89 -4.80 14.83
N GLN A 27 -15.75 -5.40 14.48
CA GLN A 27 -15.70 -6.84 14.24
C GLN A 27 -15.76 -7.62 15.56
N PRO A 28 -16.55 -8.72 15.63
CA PRO A 28 -16.57 -9.61 16.79
C PRO A 28 -15.18 -10.16 17.13
N LEU A 29 -14.85 -10.25 18.42
CA LEU A 29 -13.60 -10.87 18.87
C LEU A 29 -13.52 -12.36 18.55
N ALA A 30 -14.64 -13.02 18.28
CA ALA A 30 -14.66 -14.42 17.86
C ALA A 30 -13.96 -14.67 16.52
N HIS A 31 -13.83 -13.63 15.67
CA HIS A 31 -13.26 -13.76 14.33
C HIS A 31 -11.87 -13.13 14.27
N PRO A 32 -10.86 -13.84 13.74
CA PRO A 32 -9.61 -13.21 13.38
C PRO A 32 -9.84 -12.26 12.19
N ILE A 33 -9.07 -11.19 12.12
CA ILE A 33 -9.14 -10.21 11.03
C ILE A 33 -7.77 -10.00 10.42
N LEU A 34 -7.74 -9.74 9.11
CA LEU A 34 -6.54 -9.38 8.36
C LEU A 34 -6.78 -8.04 7.68
N LEU A 35 -5.92 -7.07 7.99
CA LEU A 35 -5.85 -5.77 7.34
C LEU A 35 -4.58 -5.72 6.50
N ALA A 36 -4.69 -5.29 5.23
CA ALA A 36 -3.54 -4.96 4.41
C ALA A 36 -3.58 -3.46 4.11
N VAL A 37 -2.51 -2.75 4.48
CA VAL A 37 -2.43 -1.29 4.42
C VAL A 37 -1.18 -0.86 3.68
N ARG A 38 -1.30 0.22 2.90
CA ARG A 38 -0.15 0.90 2.32
C ARG A 38 0.67 1.53 3.44
N HIS A 39 1.99 1.59 3.29
CA HIS A 39 2.85 2.43 4.12
C HIS A 39 2.32 3.87 4.20
N SER A 40 2.72 4.58 5.25
CA SER A 40 2.27 5.94 5.52
C SER A 40 2.85 6.97 4.54
N HIS A 41 2.57 8.25 4.79
CA HIS A 41 2.91 9.38 3.94
C HIS A 41 4.42 9.47 3.64
N ARG A 42 4.76 9.53 2.35
CA ARG A 42 6.11 9.86 1.88
C ARG A 42 6.05 11.01 0.88
N GLU A 43 7.16 11.70 0.70
CA GLU A 43 7.28 12.65 -0.39
C GLU A 43 7.19 11.94 -1.76
N PRO A 44 6.71 12.64 -2.80
CA PRO A 44 6.81 12.17 -4.18
C PRO A 44 8.26 11.85 -4.55
N VAL A 45 8.42 10.85 -5.40
CA VAL A 45 9.71 10.41 -5.95
C VAL A 45 9.82 10.88 -7.40
N LYS A 46 11.03 11.18 -7.83
CA LYS A 46 11.32 11.65 -9.20
C LYS A 46 11.91 10.56 -10.09
N THR A 47 12.52 9.54 -9.48
CA THR A 47 13.18 8.43 -10.18
C THR A 47 12.78 7.08 -9.58
N LEU A 48 13.01 6.00 -10.32
CA LEU A 48 12.78 4.64 -9.83
C LEU A 48 13.73 4.27 -8.69
N ASP A 49 14.98 4.74 -8.73
CA ASP A 49 15.95 4.48 -7.66
C ASP A 49 15.50 5.09 -6.33
N GLU A 50 14.95 6.31 -6.37
CA GLU A 50 14.35 6.94 -5.19
C GLU A 50 13.18 6.12 -4.62
N MET A 51 12.45 5.37 -5.45
CA MET A 51 11.29 4.57 -4.99
C MET A 51 11.67 3.48 -4.01
N VAL A 52 12.90 2.98 -4.01
CA VAL A 52 13.30 1.88 -3.11
C VAL A 52 13.66 2.42 -1.72
N ASP A 53 14.44 3.50 -1.67
CA ASP A 53 15.06 3.99 -0.43
C ASP A 53 14.28 5.09 0.28
N ARG A 54 13.17 5.58 -0.31
CA ARG A 54 12.44 6.73 0.24
C ARG A 54 11.90 6.47 1.65
N ARG A 55 12.29 7.40 2.54
CA ARG A 55 11.72 7.74 3.86
C ARG A 55 10.19 7.78 3.88
N ILE A 56 9.50 7.42 4.97
CA ILE A 56 8.26 8.17 5.28
C ILE A 56 8.61 9.56 5.81
N THR A 57 7.66 10.49 5.70
CA THR A 57 7.77 11.86 6.23
C THR A 57 7.45 11.89 7.72
N GLU A 58 7.71 13.02 8.38
CA GLU A 58 7.24 13.27 9.74
C GLU A 58 5.72 13.12 9.87
N LEU A 59 4.97 13.69 8.92
CA LEU A 59 3.51 13.47 8.85
C LEU A 59 3.18 11.98 8.71
N GLY A 60 4.01 11.24 7.97
CA GLY A 60 3.89 9.80 7.83
C GLY A 60 4.04 9.07 9.16
N HIS A 61 5.07 9.42 9.94
CA HIS A 61 5.30 8.87 11.28
C HIS A 61 4.14 9.16 12.21
N GLU A 62 3.71 10.42 12.30
CA GLU A 62 2.59 10.84 13.14
C GLU A 62 1.30 10.06 12.79
N MET A 63 0.98 9.94 11.49
CA MET A 63 -0.24 9.26 11.04
C MET A 63 -0.16 7.74 11.13
N GLY A 64 1.04 7.15 10.98
CA GLY A 64 1.27 5.73 11.21
C GLY A 64 1.01 5.34 12.67
N LYS A 65 1.49 6.19 13.58
CA LYS A 65 1.26 6.04 15.01
C LYS A 65 -0.20 6.23 15.40
N GLU A 66 -0.84 7.26 14.86
CA GLU A 66 -2.25 7.51 15.09
C GLU A 66 -3.16 6.40 14.53
N PHE A 67 -2.78 5.77 13.41
CA PHE A 67 -3.44 4.55 12.92
C PHE A 67 -3.38 3.43 13.97
N GLY A 68 -2.18 3.20 14.55
CA GLY A 68 -1.98 2.22 15.62
C GLY A 68 -2.86 2.46 16.84
N ARG A 69 -2.97 3.70 17.30
CA ARG A 69 -3.82 4.08 18.45
C ARG A 69 -5.31 3.80 18.22
N ARG A 70 -5.75 3.75 16.97
CA ARG A 70 -7.15 3.55 16.57
C ARG A 70 -7.52 2.09 16.34
N LEU A 71 -6.55 1.18 16.36
CA LEU A 71 -6.82 -0.24 16.24
C LEU A 71 -7.43 -0.79 17.54
N PRO A 72 -8.26 -1.87 17.45
CA PRO A 72 -8.92 -2.45 18.61
C PRO A 72 -7.91 -3.08 19.59
N ILE A 73 -7.69 -2.41 20.73
CA ILE A 73 -6.71 -2.81 21.76
C ILE A 73 -6.99 -4.16 22.44
N GLY A 74 -8.23 -4.64 22.37
CA GLY A 74 -8.63 -5.96 22.90
C GLY A 74 -8.15 -7.15 22.05
N ARG A 75 -7.54 -6.90 20.89
CA ARG A 75 -7.05 -7.93 19.98
C ARG A 75 -5.56 -8.22 20.19
N ARG A 76 -5.13 -9.45 19.85
CA ARG A 76 -3.71 -9.81 19.77
C ARG A 76 -3.19 -9.38 18.41
N VAL A 77 -2.31 -8.38 18.36
CA VAL A 77 -1.88 -7.81 17.08
C VAL A 77 -0.63 -8.51 16.57
N ILE A 78 -0.67 -8.95 15.31
CA ILE A 78 0.45 -9.49 14.55
C ILE A 78 0.72 -8.52 13.40
N ILE A 79 1.84 -7.80 13.49
CA ILE A 79 2.25 -6.84 12.47
C ILE A 79 3.25 -7.54 11.55
N ARG A 80 2.96 -7.54 10.25
CA ARG A 80 3.92 -7.99 9.23
C ARG A 80 4.17 -6.87 8.25
N HIS A 81 5.40 -6.72 7.79
CA HIS A 81 5.73 -5.66 6.85
C HIS A 81 6.59 -6.14 5.70
N SER A 82 6.49 -5.44 4.57
CA SER A 82 7.46 -5.56 3.50
C SER A 82 8.85 -5.14 3.98
N ARG A 83 9.91 -5.75 3.44
CA ARG A 83 11.31 -5.38 3.74
C ARG A 83 11.68 -3.95 3.37
N ILE A 84 10.86 -3.31 2.54
CA ILE A 84 11.09 -1.96 2.07
C ILE A 84 10.95 -0.98 3.23
N ARG A 85 11.92 -0.07 3.32
CA ARG A 85 12.18 0.77 4.48
C ARG A 85 10.96 1.51 5.05
N ARG A 86 10.21 2.20 4.20
CA ARG A 86 8.99 2.92 4.59
C ARG A 86 7.89 2.03 5.18
N CYS A 87 7.81 0.76 4.78
CA CYS A 87 6.84 -0.18 5.36
C CYS A 87 7.26 -0.59 6.75
N ARG A 88 8.56 -0.82 6.97
CA ARG A 88 9.10 -1.09 8.29
C ARG A 88 8.87 0.11 9.23
N GLU A 89 9.22 1.32 8.82
CA GLU A 89 9.02 2.54 9.62
C GLU A 89 7.53 2.69 9.99
N THR A 90 6.62 2.53 9.03
CA THR A 90 5.16 2.58 9.31
C THR A 90 4.71 1.48 10.27
N ALA A 91 5.28 0.29 10.19
CA ALA A 91 4.96 -0.83 11.09
C ALA A 91 5.47 -0.59 12.51
N GLU A 92 6.63 0.04 12.66
CA GLU A 92 7.21 0.49 13.94
C GLU A 92 6.33 1.58 14.56
N ASP A 93 5.91 2.60 13.80
CA ASP A 93 5.01 3.65 14.31
C ASP A 93 3.66 3.08 14.76
N LEU A 94 3.09 2.16 13.96
CA LEU A 94 1.85 1.47 14.28
C LEU A 94 1.99 0.68 15.59
N ALA A 95 3.12 0.00 15.78
CA ALA A 95 3.43 -0.71 17.01
C ALA A 95 3.46 0.23 18.22
N ASP A 96 4.13 1.37 18.08
CA ASP A 96 4.19 2.39 19.14
C ASP A 96 2.79 2.91 19.49
N GLY A 97 1.95 3.18 18.48
CA GLY A 97 0.58 3.64 18.68
C GLY A 97 -0.29 2.63 19.43
N ILE A 98 -0.16 1.34 19.11
CA ILE A 98 -0.86 0.27 19.84
C ILE A 98 -0.38 0.19 21.29
N HIS A 99 0.94 0.26 21.50
CA HIS A 99 1.54 0.16 22.83
C HIS A 99 1.07 1.30 23.75
N GLU A 100 1.02 2.54 23.24
CA GLU A 100 0.53 3.69 24.00
C GLU A 100 -0.92 3.55 24.47
N MET A 101 -1.74 2.82 23.72
CA MET A 101 -3.13 2.52 24.10
C MET A 101 -3.26 1.27 24.98
N GLY A 102 -2.15 0.68 25.42
CA GLY A 102 -2.13 -0.53 26.24
C GLY A 102 -2.43 -1.82 25.48
N GLY A 103 -2.39 -1.78 24.14
CA GLY A 103 -2.58 -2.95 23.28
C GLY A 103 -1.40 -3.91 23.33
N LYS A 104 -1.63 -5.16 22.90
CA LYS A 104 -0.61 -6.22 22.91
C LYS A 104 -0.17 -6.59 21.50
N ILE A 105 1.11 -6.40 21.23
CA ILE A 105 1.75 -6.85 19.99
C ILE A 105 2.39 -8.19 20.27
N ARG A 106 1.93 -9.21 19.56
CA ARG A 106 2.47 -10.56 19.65
C ARG A 106 3.74 -10.70 18.82
N GLN A 107 3.72 -10.12 17.62
CA GLN A 107 4.77 -10.26 16.61
C GLN A 107 4.85 -8.98 15.78
N LEU A 108 6.09 -8.59 15.45
CA LEU A 108 6.44 -7.57 14.46
C LEU A 108 7.56 -8.17 13.61
N GLU A 109 7.26 -8.55 12.38
CA GLU A 109 8.22 -9.27 11.52
C GLU A 109 8.12 -8.88 10.04
N GLU A 110 9.20 -9.11 9.32
CA GLU A 110 9.20 -9.00 7.87
C GLU A 110 8.45 -10.19 7.25
N LEU A 111 7.67 -9.93 6.20
CA LEU A 111 7.05 -10.95 5.38
C LEU A 111 7.36 -10.72 3.89
N GLY A 112 8.22 -11.56 3.32
CA GLY A 112 8.75 -11.38 1.96
C GLY A 112 7.70 -11.29 0.85
N ILE A 113 6.56 -12.00 0.98
CA ILE A 113 5.47 -11.93 -0.02
C ILE A 113 4.86 -10.51 -0.14
N LEU A 114 4.99 -9.68 0.90
CA LEU A 114 4.51 -8.29 0.91
C LEU A 114 5.35 -7.34 0.03
N VAL A 115 6.49 -7.79 -0.50
CA VAL A 115 7.27 -7.04 -1.51
C VAL A 115 6.59 -7.16 -2.88
N GLY A 116 6.12 -8.35 -3.25
CA GLY A 116 5.58 -8.63 -4.57
C GLY A 116 6.07 -9.98 -5.15
N PRO A 117 5.92 -10.17 -6.47
CA PRO A 117 6.41 -11.34 -7.17
C PRO A 117 7.94 -11.39 -7.16
N ARG A 118 8.50 -12.58 -7.42
CA ARG A 118 9.94 -12.68 -7.63
C ARG A 118 10.26 -12.05 -8.99
N VAL A 119 11.15 -11.07 -8.98
CA VAL A 119 11.59 -10.34 -10.18
C VAL A 119 13.06 -10.64 -10.40
N HIS A 120 13.39 -11.13 -11.59
CA HIS A 120 14.74 -11.46 -12.05
C HIS A 120 15.36 -10.32 -12.85
N ASP A 121 14.52 -9.46 -13.44
CA ASP A 121 14.92 -8.26 -14.17
C ASP A 121 14.31 -7.00 -13.56
N ALA A 122 15.16 -6.17 -12.96
CA ALA A 122 14.74 -4.94 -12.29
C ALA A 122 14.07 -3.92 -13.23
N GLU A 123 14.32 -3.97 -14.54
CA GLU A 123 13.69 -3.07 -15.51
C GLU A 123 12.18 -3.25 -15.57
N ILE A 124 11.64 -4.40 -15.14
CA ILE A 124 10.20 -4.62 -15.07
C ILE A 124 9.51 -3.54 -14.23
N TRP A 125 10.15 -3.05 -13.16
CA TRP A 125 9.59 -2.01 -12.31
C TRP A 125 9.41 -0.66 -13.01
N SER A 126 10.06 -0.42 -14.16
CA SER A 126 9.80 0.77 -14.96
C SER A 126 8.36 0.82 -15.50
N ASN A 127 7.72 -0.34 -15.68
CA ASN A 127 6.32 -0.43 -16.14
C ASN A 127 5.32 0.02 -15.09
N VAL A 128 5.72 0.11 -13.81
CA VAL A 128 4.88 0.67 -12.73
C VAL A 128 4.79 2.20 -12.84
N GLY A 129 5.73 2.83 -13.56
CA GLY A 129 5.84 4.27 -13.70
C GLY A 129 6.38 4.93 -12.44
N VAL A 130 6.92 6.15 -12.59
CA VAL A 130 7.37 6.97 -11.46
C VAL A 130 6.20 7.22 -10.52
N ASP A 131 6.44 7.06 -9.21
CA ASP A 131 5.41 7.18 -8.17
C ASP A 131 4.22 6.21 -8.33
N GLY A 132 4.41 5.15 -9.12
CA GLY A 132 3.38 4.14 -9.36
C GLY A 132 2.21 4.62 -10.20
N ILE A 133 2.36 5.63 -11.05
CA ILE A 133 1.23 6.13 -11.85
C ILE A 133 0.58 5.06 -12.72
N GLU A 134 1.35 4.10 -13.25
CA GLU A 134 0.91 3.03 -14.16
C GLU A 134 0.64 1.70 -13.43
N VAL A 135 0.63 1.69 -12.10
CA VAL A 135 0.59 0.44 -11.31
C VAL A 135 -0.63 -0.45 -11.64
N ALA A 136 -1.80 0.12 -11.92
CA ALA A 136 -2.99 -0.68 -12.28
C ALA A 136 -2.82 -1.35 -13.65
N LYS A 137 -2.29 -0.61 -14.63
CA LYS A 137 -1.95 -1.15 -15.95
C LYS A 137 -0.90 -2.25 -15.83
N PHE A 138 0.17 -2.00 -15.08
CA PHE A 138 1.22 -2.99 -14.80
C PHE A 138 0.63 -4.28 -14.22
N VAL A 139 -0.22 -4.20 -13.19
CA VAL A 139 -0.81 -5.38 -12.56
C VAL A 139 -1.69 -6.17 -13.51
N ASN A 140 -2.49 -5.50 -14.35
CA ASN A 140 -3.31 -6.18 -15.35
C ASN A 140 -2.45 -6.83 -16.45
N ASP A 141 -1.45 -6.10 -16.97
CA ASP A 141 -0.51 -6.63 -17.97
C ASP A 141 0.25 -7.86 -17.42
N TYR A 142 0.65 -7.81 -16.15
CA TYR A 142 1.29 -8.91 -15.46
C TYR A 142 0.36 -10.12 -15.31
N ALA A 143 -0.86 -9.90 -14.83
CA ALA A 143 -1.86 -10.96 -14.69
C ALA A 143 -2.26 -11.60 -16.03
N ASP A 144 -2.20 -10.83 -17.11
CA ASP A 144 -2.51 -11.28 -18.47
C ASP A 144 -1.30 -11.97 -19.16
N GLY A 145 -0.18 -12.17 -18.45
CA GLY A 145 0.99 -12.87 -18.98
C GLY A 145 1.79 -12.08 -20.03
N ARG A 146 1.74 -10.73 -19.99
CA ARG A 146 2.45 -9.88 -20.96
C ARG A 146 3.94 -9.72 -20.67
N PHE A 147 4.42 -10.21 -19.53
CA PHE A 147 5.84 -10.24 -19.18
C PHE A 147 6.38 -11.67 -19.27
N ASP A 148 7.62 -11.79 -19.72
CA ASP A 148 8.35 -13.04 -19.83
C ASP A 148 8.61 -13.64 -18.43
N GLU A 149 8.32 -14.93 -18.25
CA GLU A 149 8.50 -15.64 -16.97
C GLU A 149 9.97 -15.74 -16.53
N SER A 150 10.92 -15.62 -17.47
CA SER A 150 12.35 -15.51 -17.14
C SER A 150 12.71 -14.19 -16.45
N ARG A 151 11.86 -13.16 -16.58
CA ARG A 151 12.06 -11.82 -16.02
C ARG A 151 11.27 -11.60 -14.73
N ILE A 152 10.10 -12.22 -14.61
CA ILE A 152 9.21 -12.14 -13.43
C ILE A 152 8.46 -13.46 -13.25
N GLU A 153 8.34 -13.93 -12.01
CA GLU A 153 7.47 -15.06 -11.62
C GLU A 153 6.08 -14.91 -12.25
N SER A 154 5.50 -15.96 -12.81
CA SER A 154 4.16 -15.86 -13.42
C SER A 154 3.09 -15.45 -12.40
N PHE A 155 2.03 -14.78 -12.86
CA PHE A 155 0.99 -14.29 -11.96
C PHE A 155 0.28 -15.41 -11.21
N GLU A 156 0.06 -16.58 -11.83
CA GLU A 156 -0.59 -17.71 -11.16
C GLU A 156 0.30 -18.28 -10.04
N ILE A 157 1.61 -18.43 -10.26
CA ILE A 157 2.55 -18.86 -9.21
C ILE A 157 2.59 -17.83 -8.07
N TYR A 158 2.66 -16.55 -8.41
CA TYR A 158 2.63 -15.48 -7.42
C TYR A 158 1.31 -15.48 -6.63
N ARG A 159 0.18 -15.66 -7.29
CA ARG A 159 -1.16 -15.69 -6.70
C ARG A 159 -1.31 -16.82 -5.68
N GLU A 160 -0.84 -18.02 -5.99
CA GLU A 160 -0.86 -19.15 -5.06
C GLU A 160 -0.06 -18.82 -3.79
N ARG A 161 1.20 -18.40 -3.98
CA ARG A 161 2.10 -18.00 -2.88
C ARG A 161 1.54 -16.82 -2.07
N LEU A 162 0.86 -15.89 -2.74
CA LEU A 162 0.20 -14.76 -2.12
C LEU A 162 -0.93 -15.23 -1.20
N ILE A 163 -1.86 -16.03 -1.71
CA ILE A 163 -3.01 -16.53 -0.95
C ILE A 163 -2.53 -17.35 0.25
N GLU A 164 -1.60 -18.28 0.03
CA GLU A 164 -1.03 -19.11 1.11
C GLU A 164 -0.31 -18.26 2.16
N GLY A 165 0.57 -17.35 1.73
CA GLY A 165 1.37 -16.52 2.62
C GLY A 165 0.61 -15.41 3.35
N THR A 166 -0.64 -15.14 2.96
CA THR A 166 -1.46 -14.07 3.55
C THR A 166 -2.76 -14.59 4.16
N ILE A 167 -3.80 -14.82 3.36
CA ILE A 167 -5.10 -15.33 3.82
C ILE A 167 -4.92 -16.70 4.48
N GLY A 168 -4.00 -17.52 4.00
CA GLY A 168 -3.65 -18.81 4.62
C GLY A 168 -3.22 -18.69 6.08
N ALA A 169 -2.69 -17.54 6.53
CA ALA A 169 -2.38 -17.30 7.93
C ALA A 169 -3.64 -17.40 8.83
N LEU A 170 -4.81 -17.06 8.29
CA LEU A 170 -6.08 -17.13 9.02
C LEU A 170 -6.51 -18.58 9.34
N ASN A 171 -6.00 -19.58 8.62
CA ASN A 171 -6.29 -21.00 8.91
C ASN A 171 -5.71 -21.46 10.27
N THR A 172 -4.70 -20.75 10.78
CA THR A 172 -4.07 -21.04 12.08
C THR A 172 -4.34 -19.94 13.12
N ALA A 173 -5.07 -18.90 12.72
CA ALA A 173 -5.37 -17.77 13.56
C ALA A 173 -6.33 -18.16 14.70
N GLN A 174 -6.13 -17.52 15.84
CA GLN A 174 -6.95 -17.72 17.02
C GLN A 174 -8.03 -16.63 17.11
N PRO A 175 -9.20 -16.90 17.74
CA PRO A 175 -10.21 -15.88 17.99
C PRO A 175 -9.60 -14.65 18.67
N GLY A 176 -9.75 -13.48 18.05
CA GLY A 176 -9.23 -12.21 18.56
C GLY A 176 -7.86 -11.82 18.00
N ASP A 177 -7.28 -12.60 17.08
CA ASP A 177 -6.10 -12.18 16.34
C ASP A 177 -6.44 -11.05 15.34
N LEU A 178 -5.53 -10.09 15.22
CA LEU A 178 -5.55 -9.02 14.23
C LEU A 178 -4.21 -9.02 13.50
N TYR A 179 -4.22 -9.43 12.24
CA TYR A 179 -3.08 -9.32 11.34
C TYR A 179 -3.10 -7.95 10.67
N VAL A 180 -2.00 -7.22 10.74
CA VAL A 180 -1.81 -5.95 10.01
C VAL A 180 -0.60 -6.09 9.09
N TYR A 181 -0.85 -6.07 7.78
CA TYR A 181 0.17 -6.19 6.76
C TYR A 181 0.49 -4.82 6.17
N VAL A 182 1.69 -4.32 6.40
CA VAL A 182 2.16 -3.02 5.90
C VAL A 182 2.96 -3.20 4.61
N THR A 183 2.47 -2.60 3.53
CA THR A 183 2.95 -2.87 2.16
C THR A 183 2.83 -1.65 1.24
N HIS A 184 2.66 -1.84 -0.07
CA HIS A 184 2.73 -0.84 -1.14
C HIS A 184 1.50 -0.89 -2.04
N ASP A 185 1.30 0.16 -2.84
CA ASP A 185 0.24 0.21 -3.86
C ASP A 185 0.24 -1.02 -4.78
N ALA A 186 1.41 -1.39 -5.32
CA ALA A 186 1.55 -2.50 -6.25
C ALA A 186 1.07 -3.82 -5.63
N PHE A 187 1.50 -4.12 -4.40
CA PHE A 187 1.05 -5.30 -3.68
C PHE A 187 -0.47 -5.29 -3.47
N LEU A 188 -1.04 -4.16 -3.02
CA LEU A 188 -2.48 -4.09 -2.74
C LEU A 188 -3.32 -4.33 -4.00
N LEU A 189 -2.88 -3.82 -5.15
CA LEU A 189 -3.54 -4.07 -6.43
C LEU A 189 -3.36 -5.51 -6.89
N MET A 190 -2.16 -6.10 -6.77
CA MET A 190 -1.97 -7.51 -7.09
C MET A 190 -2.81 -8.42 -6.18
N ALA A 191 -2.93 -8.10 -4.89
CA ALA A 191 -3.80 -8.79 -3.95
C ALA A 191 -5.28 -8.66 -4.32
N LYS A 192 -5.75 -7.46 -4.68
CA LYS A 192 -7.12 -7.27 -5.18
C LYS A 192 -7.36 -8.09 -6.45
N ARG A 193 -6.42 -8.08 -7.41
CA ARG A 193 -6.49 -8.87 -8.65
C ARG A 193 -6.59 -10.37 -8.33
N ALA A 194 -5.74 -10.87 -7.43
CA ALA A 194 -5.68 -12.26 -7.01
C ALA A 194 -6.95 -12.73 -6.27
N TYR A 195 -7.47 -11.93 -5.35
CA TYR A 195 -8.61 -12.32 -4.51
C TYR A 195 -9.97 -12.11 -5.19
N LEU A 196 -10.11 -11.05 -5.99
CA LEU A 196 -11.38 -10.73 -6.64
C LEU A 196 -11.55 -11.39 -8.01
N GLY A 197 -10.47 -11.93 -8.60
CA GLY A 197 -10.52 -12.59 -9.90
C GLY A 197 -10.87 -11.66 -11.07
N ARG A 198 -10.83 -10.34 -10.88
CA ARG A 198 -11.15 -9.33 -11.90
C ARG A 198 -10.01 -8.35 -12.12
N ALA A 199 -9.93 -7.75 -13.30
CA ALA A 199 -8.98 -6.67 -13.58
C ALA A 199 -9.14 -5.55 -12.55
N VAL A 200 -8.01 -4.95 -12.15
CA VAL A 200 -8.01 -3.79 -11.26
C VAL A 200 -8.14 -2.51 -12.05
N VAL A 201 -8.81 -1.51 -11.46
CA VAL A 201 -8.99 -0.18 -12.03
C VAL A 201 -8.35 0.87 -11.12
N ASP A 202 -8.23 2.11 -11.59
CA ASP A 202 -7.62 3.19 -10.78
C ASP A 202 -8.37 3.45 -9.46
N ALA A 203 -9.68 3.24 -9.42
CA ALA A 203 -10.48 3.34 -8.20
C ALA A 203 -10.14 2.23 -7.17
N ASP A 204 -9.44 1.16 -7.57
CA ASP A 204 -8.92 0.15 -6.64
C ASP A 204 -7.64 0.61 -5.93
N ARG A 205 -7.03 1.72 -6.34
CA ARG A 205 -5.83 2.24 -5.68
C ARG A 205 -6.19 2.84 -4.32
N PRO A 206 -5.34 2.66 -3.29
CA PRO A 206 -5.44 3.47 -2.08
C PRO A 206 -5.41 4.96 -2.45
N CYS A 207 -6.11 5.80 -1.67
CA CYS A 207 -6.14 7.23 -1.91
C CYS A 207 -4.71 7.80 -2.08
N ARG A 208 -4.49 8.60 -3.14
CA ARG A 208 -3.17 9.19 -3.40
C ARG A 208 -2.83 10.17 -2.29
N GLN A 209 -1.58 10.12 -1.85
CA GLN A 209 -1.03 11.09 -0.91
C GLN A 209 -1.06 12.46 -1.60
N ALA A 210 -1.81 13.42 -1.04
CA ALA A 210 -1.74 14.80 -1.50
C ALA A 210 -0.31 15.31 -1.23
N PRO A 211 0.28 16.13 -2.13
CA PRO A 211 1.54 16.76 -1.81
C PRO A 211 1.39 17.55 -0.51
N VAL A 212 2.36 17.43 0.41
CA VAL A 212 2.42 18.29 1.59
C VAL A 212 2.30 19.71 1.08
N SER A 213 1.27 20.43 1.52
CA SER A 213 0.90 21.75 0.99
C SER A 213 2.03 22.75 1.22
N GLY A 214 2.98 22.75 0.30
CA GLY A 214 4.07 23.69 0.09
C GLY A 214 4.04 24.13 -1.36
N GLY A 215 2.94 24.78 -1.76
CA GLY A 215 2.91 25.70 -2.89
C GLY A 215 3.35 25.19 -4.27
N LEU A 216 2.99 23.98 -4.68
CA LEU A 216 3.02 23.63 -6.10
C LEU A 216 1.59 23.63 -6.63
N GLU A 217 1.31 24.60 -7.50
CA GLU A 217 0.07 24.68 -8.26
C GLU A 217 -0.26 23.32 -8.91
N PRO A 218 -1.54 22.98 -9.05
CA PRO A 218 -1.93 21.78 -9.76
C PRO A 218 -1.33 21.81 -11.17
N PHE A 219 -0.64 20.74 -11.54
CA PHE A 219 -0.19 20.49 -12.91
C PHE A 219 -1.40 20.64 -13.84
N LYS A 220 -1.51 21.81 -14.49
CA LYS A 220 -2.41 21.99 -15.61
C LYS A 220 -1.91 21.07 -16.71
N ASN A 221 -2.69 20.05 -17.04
CA ASN A 221 -2.51 19.25 -18.24
C ASN A 221 -2.43 20.19 -19.46
N ALA A 222 -1.22 20.53 -19.87
CA ALA A 222 -0.98 21.16 -21.15
C ALA A 222 -1.25 20.12 -22.22
N ARG A 223 -2.52 20.01 -22.66
CA ARG A 223 -2.83 19.54 -24.00
C ARG A 223 -2.28 20.57 -24.99
N GLY A 224 -0.98 20.52 -25.22
CA GLY A 224 -0.35 21.21 -26.33
C GLY A 224 -0.87 20.60 -27.62
N HIS A 225 -1.70 21.33 -28.34
CA HIS A 225 -2.03 21.05 -29.72
C HIS A 225 -0.75 20.91 -30.53
N LEU A 226 -0.53 19.73 -31.12
CA LEU A 226 0.41 19.57 -32.22
C LEU A 226 -0.12 20.42 -33.41
N PRO A 227 0.71 21.27 -34.03
CA PRO A 227 0.28 22.01 -35.20
C PRO A 227 0.08 21.05 -36.38
N VAL A 228 -1.09 21.18 -37.01
CA VAL A 228 -1.45 20.53 -38.26
C VAL A 228 -0.46 20.98 -39.35
N ARG A 229 0.24 20.02 -39.97
CA ARG A 229 1.07 20.27 -41.15
C ARG A 229 0.19 20.72 -42.30
N GLY A 230 0.31 21.99 -42.69
CA GLY A 230 -0.20 22.50 -43.96
C GLY A 230 0.60 21.92 -45.12
N ARG A 231 -0.10 21.27 -46.06
CA ARG A 231 0.39 21.05 -47.42
C ARG A 231 0.36 22.38 -48.16
N SER A 232 1.42 22.73 -48.88
CA SER A 232 1.29 23.61 -50.04
C SER A 232 1.90 22.93 -51.24
N HIS A 233 1.10 22.88 -52.29
CA HIS A 233 1.48 22.62 -53.67
C HIS A 233 2.23 23.84 -54.25
N TYR A 234 2.92 23.56 -55.36
CA TYR A 234 3.71 24.42 -56.25
C TYR A 234 5.20 24.53 -55.90
#